data_AF-A0A7C3FPX0-F1
#
_entry.id   AF-A0A7C3FPX0-F1
#
_cell.length_a   1.000
_cell.length_b   1.000
_cell.length_c   1.000
_cell.angle_alpha   90.00
_cell.angle_beta   90.00
_cell.angle_gamma   90.00
#
_symmetry.space_group_name_H-M   'P 1'
#
loop_
_entity.id
_entity.type
_entity.pdbx_description
1 polymer ?
#
loop_
_entity_poly.entity_id
_entity_poly.type
_entity_poly.pdbx_seq_one_letter_code
_entity_poly.pdbx_strand_id
1 'polypeptide(L)'
;MDPIGVSEGEWSIGYGGPFEVDGLKLYANWGGAEFTARAVARVGRLMMHKGEWQGRRLVDAAWVDRVLSYAGTPLPDRPPGNPQPAPTLGWYTNHDGVWPAVPRDAFAGAGAGHQVLLVVPSLDLIIVRNGELLDDPEAGEGFWGALEKYLFNPIMEAIVDQDAATATTNTPYPRSEVIRQVTFAPVSTIIRKGVDSDNWPITWADDGDMYTAYGDGWGFEPRTERKLSLGFAKVIGSPPDFQGVNIRSPSGEREGDGALGPKASGMLMVDGVLYMWVRNVGNSQLAWSKDHGRTWEWGFRFETSFGCPTFLNFGRNYEGARDEYVYVYSQDGPSAYESYDQVVLARVLKDRIRDREAYEFFQRLDDAGEPVWTPDIHQRGPVFRYLGRCQRMDVVYNPGLRRYLLALGFNHRGGWGIFDAPEPWGPWTTAFHTVYWGLGNTHYYRLPSKWISADGRTMYLVFSGRTYDGVIYDAFCVRRVDLG
;
A
#
# COMPACT_ATOMS: atom_id res chain seq x y z
N MET A 1 19.09 22.96 -25.04
CA MET A 1 18.43 22.46 -23.80
C MET A 1 19.51 21.83 -22.92
N ASP A 2 20.56 22.61 -22.68
CA ASP A 2 21.90 22.09 -22.35
C ASP A 2 22.03 21.60 -20.91
N PRO A 3 21.35 22.22 -19.90
CA PRO A 3 21.43 21.73 -18.52
C PRO A 3 20.96 20.29 -18.32
N ILE A 4 20.11 19.77 -19.21
CA ILE A 4 19.66 18.37 -19.21
C ILE A 4 20.37 17.51 -20.27
N GLY A 5 21.43 18.02 -20.89
CA GLY A 5 22.25 17.27 -21.85
C GLY A 5 21.54 16.95 -23.17
N VAL A 6 20.61 17.80 -23.60
CA VAL A 6 19.99 17.72 -24.93
C VAL A 6 20.75 18.63 -25.89
N SER A 7 21.35 18.01 -26.92
CA SER A 7 22.17 18.69 -27.93
C SER A 7 21.32 19.49 -28.94
N GLU A 8 21.92 20.48 -29.62
CA GLU A 8 21.22 21.32 -30.61
C GLU A 8 20.56 20.54 -31.75
N GLY A 9 21.09 19.37 -32.12
CA GLY A 9 20.49 18.52 -33.15
C GLY A 9 19.32 17.66 -32.68
N GLU A 10 19.00 17.67 -31.37
CA GLU A 10 17.93 16.85 -30.80
C GLU A 10 16.60 17.60 -30.61
N TRP A 11 16.56 18.91 -30.91
CA TRP A 11 15.37 19.72 -30.76
C TRP A 11 15.31 20.96 -31.69
N SER A 12 14.10 21.40 -32.01
CA SER A 12 13.82 22.70 -32.65
C SER A 12 12.51 23.27 -32.11
N ILE A 13 12.29 24.58 -32.22
CA ILE A 13 11.04 25.25 -31.78
C ILE A 13 10.54 26.22 -32.85
N GLY A 14 9.24 26.54 -32.82
CA GLY A 14 8.64 27.55 -33.70
C GLY A 14 8.52 27.12 -35.16
N TYR A 15 8.35 25.83 -35.45
CA TYR A 15 8.36 25.28 -36.81
C TYR A 15 9.71 25.51 -37.52
N GLY A 16 10.80 25.41 -36.75
CA GLY A 16 12.18 25.59 -37.22
C GLY A 16 12.74 27.00 -37.04
N GLY A 17 11.97 27.97 -36.53
CA GLY A 17 12.48 29.32 -36.28
C GLY A 17 11.48 30.30 -35.67
N PRO A 18 11.87 31.57 -35.47
CA PRO A 18 10.94 32.62 -35.03
C PRO A 18 10.09 33.15 -36.19
N PHE A 19 8.92 33.69 -35.83
CA PHE A 19 8.11 34.57 -36.67
C PHE A 19 8.45 36.03 -36.34
N GLU A 20 8.64 36.86 -37.37
CA GLU A 20 8.83 38.30 -37.21
C GLU A 20 7.45 38.99 -37.19
N VAL A 21 7.14 39.66 -36.09
CA VAL A 21 5.91 40.45 -35.92
C VAL A 21 6.26 41.78 -35.27
N ASP A 22 6.02 42.89 -35.97
CA ASP A 22 6.33 44.25 -35.50
C ASP A 22 7.78 44.45 -34.99
N GLY A 23 8.73 43.75 -35.63
CA GLY A 23 10.16 43.78 -35.25
C GLY A 23 10.53 42.92 -34.04
N LEU A 24 9.60 42.09 -33.56
CA LEU A 24 9.82 41.10 -32.51
C LEU A 24 9.89 39.70 -33.08
N LYS A 25 10.86 38.91 -32.59
CA LYS A 25 10.97 37.48 -32.85
C LYS A 25 10.08 36.70 -31.88
N LEU A 26 9.00 36.12 -32.41
CA LEU A 26 8.05 35.32 -31.65
C LEU A 26 8.23 33.84 -31.97
N TYR A 27 8.20 32.99 -30.95
CA TYR A 27 8.24 31.53 -31.12
C TYR A 27 6.89 30.94 -30.75
N ALA A 28 6.38 30.03 -31.57
CA ALA A 28 5.20 29.26 -31.22
C ALA A 28 5.48 28.45 -29.95
N ASN A 29 4.66 28.64 -28.92
CA ASN A 29 4.85 28.06 -27.58
C ASN A 29 3.79 27.00 -27.22
N TRP A 30 2.79 26.77 -28.08
CA TRP A 30 1.73 25.77 -27.90
C TRP A 30 1.81 24.63 -28.94
N GLY A 31 2.81 24.68 -29.83
CA GLY A 31 3.02 23.72 -30.91
C GLY A 31 4.24 24.09 -31.75
N GLY A 32 4.59 23.23 -32.73
CA GLY A 32 5.70 23.50 -33.66
C GLY A 32 7.09 23.25 -33.08
N ALA A 33 7.20 22.53 -31.97
CA ALA A 33 8.48 22.07 -31.47
C ALA A 33 8.72 20.62 -31.92
N GLU A 34 9.94 20.34 -32.34
CA GLU A 34 10.38 19.00 -32.69
C GLU A 34 11.39 18.54 -31.64
N PHE A 35 11.25 17.32 -31.16
CA PHE A 35 12.17 16.72 -30.20
C PHE A 35 12.39 15.26 -30.59
N THR A 36 13.63 14.79 -30.47
CA THR A 36 13.86 13.35 -30.45
C THR A 36 13.17 12.73 -29.24
N ALA A 37 12.77 11.46 -29.33
CA ALA A 37 12.15 10.77 -28.19
C ALA A 37 13.04 10.80 -26.94
N ARG A 38 14.37 10.72 -27.10
CA ARG A 38 15.33 10.87 -25.99
C ARG A 38 15.35 12.27 -25.39
N ALA A 39 15.20 13.33 -26.19
CA ALA A 39 15.11 14.68 -25.65
C ALA A 39 13.86 14.86 -24.77
N VAL A 40 12.71 14.36 -25.22
CA VAL A 40 11.46 14.35 -24.44
C VAL A 40 11.63 13.52 -23.16
N ALA A 41 12.26 12.34 -23.25
CA ALA A 41 12.49 11.49 -22.08
C ALA A 41 13.34 12.18 -21.02
N ARG A 42 14.31 13.01 -21.40
CA ARG A 42 15.12 13.79 -20.44
C ARG A 42 14.30 14.86 -19.73
N VAL A 43 13.31 15.47 -20.39
CA VAL A 43 12.33 16.35 -19.71
C VAL A 43 11.50 15.54 -18.71
N GLY A 44 10.97 14.38 -19.13
CA GLY A 44 10.25 13.47 -18.23
C GLY A 44 11.07 13.09 -16.99
N ARG A 45 12.35 12.76 -17.19
CA ARG A 45 13.29 12.43 -16.11
C ARG A 45 13.54 13.60 -15.16
N LEU A 46 13.72 14.81 -15.69
CA LEU A 46 13.88 16.01 -14.86
C LEU A 46 12.65 16.21 -13.95
N MET A 47 11.45 16.07 -14.52
CA MET A 47 10.20 16.24 -13.77
C MET A 47 9.98 15.09 -12.76
N MET A 48 10.25 13.85 -13.15
CA MET A 48 10.19 12.68 -12.27
C MET A 48 11.08 12.82 -11.03
N HIS A 49 12.27 13.42 -11.20
CA HIS A 49 13.20 13.72 -10.11
C HIS A 49 13.03 15.13 -9.53
N LYS A 50 11.81 15.68 -9.59
CA LYS A 50 11.44 16.95 -8.93
C LYS A 50 12.38 18.11 -9.26
N GLY A 51 12.82 18.20 -10.52
CA GLY A 51 13.68 19.28 -11.00
C GLY A 51 15.17 19.07 -10.76
N GLU A 52 15.59 17.90 -10.25
CA GLU A 52 17.00 17.54 -10.11
C GLU A 52 17.56 16.88 -11.38
N TRP A 53 18.75 17.31 -11.78
CA TRP A 53 19.53 16.71 -12.85
C TRP A 53 20.97 16.48 -12.40
N GLN A 54 21.38 15.21 -12.28
CA GLN A 54 22.77 14.82 -11.97
C GLN A 54 23.34 15.55 -10.74
N GLY A 55 22.59 15.57 -9.64
CA GLY A 55 23.00 16.23 -8.39
C GLY A 55 22.85 17.76 -8.38
N ARG A 56 22.36 18.36 -9.48
CA ARG A 56 22.06 19.80 -9.56
C ARG A 56 20.57 20.04 -9.65
N ARG A 57 20.03 20.90 -8.78
CA ARG A 57 18.65 21.38 -8.89
C ARG A 57 18.54 22.44 -9.98
N LEU A 58 17.76 22.15 -11.02
CA LEU A 58 17.47 23.05 -12.13
C LEU A 58 16.10 23.72 -11.98
N VAL A 59 15.14 23.01 -11.39
CA VAL A 59 13.80 23.52 -11.09
C VAL A 59 13.52 23.27 -9.61
N ASP A 60 12.86 24.21 -8.95
CA ASP A 60 12.46 24.04 -7.55
C ASP A 60 11.49 22.87 -7.39
N ALA A 61 11.72 22.02 -6.38
CA ALA A 61 10.93 20.81 -6.18
C ALA A 61 9.47 21.13 -5.82
N ALA A 62 9.22 22.19 -5.04
CA ALA A 62 7.86 22.59 -4.70
C ALA A 62 7.12 23.16 -5.91
N TRP A 63 7.85 23.76 -6.87
CA TRP A 63 7.29 24.15 -8.15
C TRP A 63 6.90 22.94 -9.00
N VAL A 64 7.76 21.91 -9.09
CA VAL A 64 7.44 20.67 -9.80
C VAL A 64 6.21 19.99 -9.19
N ASP A 65 6.18 19.84 -7.87
CA ASP A 65 5.04 19.26 -7.16
C ASP A 65 3.75 20.06 -7.45
N ARG A 66 3.82 21.39 -7.48
CA ARG A 66 2.66 22.25 -7.79
C ARG A 66 2.15 22.08 -9.22
N VAL A 67 3.03 22.03 -10.22
CA VAL A 67 2.60 21.95 -11.63
C VAL A 67 2.07 20.57 -12.00
N LEU A 68 2.51 19.51 -11.31
CA LEU A 68 2.05 18.13 -11.54
C LEU A 68 0.87 17.72 -10.65
N SER A 69 0.54 18.50 -9.62
CA SER A 69 -0.61 18.25 -8.76
C SER A 69 -1.90 18.81 -9.34
N TYR A 70 -3.00 18.07 -9.18
CA TYR A 70 -4.33 18.59 -9.49
C TYR A 70 -4.71 19.75 -8.55
N ALA A 71 -5.11 20.87 -9.13
CA ALA A 71 -5.39 22.11 -8.41
C ALA A 71 -6.89 22.42 -8.27
N GLY A 72 -7.76 21.42 -8.44
CA GLY A 72 -9.21 21.61 -8.32
C GLY A 72 -9.88 22.27 -9.53
N THR A 73 -9.21 22.26 -10.69
CA THR A 73 -9.78 22.76 -11.95
C THR A 73 -10.91 21.85 -12.45
N PRO A 74 -11.95 22.34 -13.13
CA PRO A 74 -13.02 21.50 -13.65
C PRO A 74 -12.48 20.28 -14.43
N LEU A 75 -12.99 19.10 -14.10
CA LEU A 75 -12.65 17.87 -14.82
C LEU A 75 -13.30 17.87 -16.21
N PRO A 76 -12.65 17.30 -17.23
CA PRO A 76 -13.23 17.17 -18.56
C PRO A 76 -14.36 16.14 -18.58
N ASP A 77 -15.21 16.22 -19.60
CA ASP A 77 -16.20 15.19 -19.89
C ASP A 77 -15.53 13.85 -20.22
N ARG A 78 -16.11 12.76 -19.72
CA ARG A 78 -15.58 11.39 -19.90
C ARG A 78 -16.59 10.54 -20.63
N PRO A 79 -16.69 10.65 -21.97
CA PRO A 79 -17.59 9.79 -22.72
C PRO A 79 -17.13 8.33 -22.60
N PRO A 80 -18.06 7.36 -22.72
CA PRO A 80 -17.70 5.94 -22.68
C PRO A 80 -16.56 5.62 -23.66
N GLY A 81 -15.52 4.95 -23.17
CA GLY A 81 -14.35 4.58 -23.97
C GLY A 81 -13.27 5.65 -24.11
N ASN A 82 -13.45 6.86 -23.57
CA ASN A 82 -12.46 7.94 -23.65
C ASN A 82 -12.15 8.52 -22.25
N PRO A 83 -11.20 7.92 -21.51
CA PRO A 83 -10.83 8.29 -20.14
C PRO A 83 -9.99 9.57 -20.09
N GLN A 84 -10.65 10.73 -20.19
CA GLN A 84 -9.95 12.02 -20.20
C GLN A 84 -9.34 12.34 -18.80
N PRO A 85 -8.02 12.57 -18.70
CA PRO A 85 -7.32 12.87 -17.45
C PRO A 85 -7.55 14.29 -16.98
N ALA A 86 -7.26 14.53 -15.71
CA ALA A 86 -7.33 15.87 -15.15
C ALA A 86 -6.20 16.75 -15.72
N PRO A 87 -6.49 17.97 -16.20
CA PRO A 87 -5.45 18.92 -16.57
C PRO A 87 -4.80 19.53 -15.32
N THR A 88 -3.53 19.86 -15.43
CA THR A 88 -2.77 20.66 -14.45
C THR A 88 -2.10 21.84 -15.16
N LEU A 89 -1.07 22.45 -14.58
CA LEU A 89 -0.35 23.58 -15.17
C LEU A 89 0.56 23.12 -16.33
N GLY A 90 -0.03 22.91 -17.50
CA GLY A 90 0.68 22.51 -18.72
C GLY A 90 0.93 21.00 -18.85
N TRP A 91 0.30 20.19 -18.00
CA TRP A 91 0.38 18.73 -17.99
C TRP A 91 -1.01 18.11 -17.78
N TYR A 92 -1.06 16.78 -17.85
CA TYR A 92 -2.20 15.96 -17.46
C TYR A 92 -1.78 15.02 -16.32
N THR A 93 -2.71 14.61 -15.45
CA THR A 93 -2.43 13.69 -14.35
C THR A 93 -3.49 12.62 -14.19
N ASN A 94 -3.06 11.43 -13.75
CA ASN A 94 -3.93 10.30 -13.40
C ASN A 94 -4.33 10.29 -11.91
N HIS A 95 -4.28 11.44 -11.22
CA HIS A 95 -4.47 11.53 -9.76
C HIS A 95 -5.75 10.84 -9.24
N ASP A 96 -6.84 10.88 -10.00
CA ASP A 96 -8.13 10.30 -9.66
C ASP A 96 -8.30 8.86 -10.16
N GLY A 97 -7.31 8.32 -10.86
CA GLY A 97 -7.26 6.95 -11.36
C GLY A 97 -8.15 6.71 -12.56
N VAL A 98 -8.31 7.71 -13.44
CA VAL A 98 -9.10 7.59 -14.68
C VAL A 98 -8.56 6.50 -15.62
N TRP A 99 -7.24 6.26 -15.61
CA TRP A 99 -6.60 5.11 -16.26
C TRP A 99 -6.31 4.04 -15.19
N PRO A 100 -7.16 3.00 -15.04
CA PRO A 100 -7.13 2.14 -13.87
C PRO A 100 -5.88 1.26 -13.77
N ALA A 101 -5.27 0.92 -14.90
CA ALA A 101 -4.04 0.12 -14.94
C ALA A 101 -2.77 0.96 -14.69
N VAL A 102 -2.85 2.28 -14.83
CA VAL A 102 -1.73 3.20 -14.65
C VAL A 102 -1.73 3.73 -13.22
N PRO A 103 -0.59 3.80 -12.52
CA PRO A 103 -0.51 4.40 -11.19
C PRO A 103 -1.01 5.86 -11.15
N ARG A 104 -1.52 6.27 -9.98
CA ARG A 104 -2.14 7.60 -9.78
C ARG A 104 -1.16 8.75 -9.77
N ASP A 105 0.11 8.48 -9.49
CA ASP A 105 1.18 9.46 -9.54
C ASP A 105 1.69 9.73 -10.96
N ALA A 106 1.11 9.05 -11.96
CA ALA A 106 1.44 9.29 -13.35
C ALA A 106 0.99 10.68 -13.83
N PHE A 107 1.84 11.29 -14.64
CA PHE A 107 1.55 12.53 -15.35
C PHE A 107 1.98 12.43 -16.80
N ALA A 108 1.33 13.21 -17.66
CA ALA A 108 1.52 13.14 -19.09
C ALA A 108 1.62 14.51 -19.77
N GLY A 109 2.49 14.59 -20.78
CA GLY A 109 2.44 15.60 -21.82
C GLY A 109 1.80 14.99 -23.07
N ALA A 110 0.90 15.71 -23.72
CA ALA A 110 0.19 15.22 -24.90
C ALA A 110 0.09 16.29 -25.99
N GLY A 111 0.22 15.85 -27.24
CA GLY A 111 0.10 16.68 -28.43
C GLY A 111 -0.65 15.97 -29.55
N ALA A 112 -1.16 16.77 -30.50
CA ALA A 112 -1.93 16.28 -31.65
C ALA A 112 -1.18 15.17 -32.41
N GLY A 113 -1.90 14.15 -32.87
CA GLY A 113 -1.30 12.99 -33.53
C GLY A 113 -0.79 11.91 -32.58
N HIS A 114 -1.23 11.90 -31.32
CA HIS A 114 -0.75 10.97 -30.29
C HIS A 114 0.76 11.08 -30.01
N GLN A 115 1.28 12.32 -29.98
CA GLN A 115 2.60 12.59 -29.41
C GLN A 115 2.45 12.60 -27.89
N VAL A 116 3.10 11.67 -27.18
CA VAL A 116 2.85 11.47 -25.75
C VAL A 116 4.15 11.24 -25.01
N LEU A 117 4.26 11.93 -23.88
CA LEU A 117 5.16 11.60 -22.78
C LEU A 117 4.28 11.13 -21.63
N LEU A 118 4.39 9.87 -21.22
CA LEU A 118 3.84 9.39 -19.95
C LEU A 118 5.01 9.17 -18.99
N VAL A 119 4.92 9.73 -17.80
CA VAL A 119 5.88 9.50 -16.72
C VAL A 119 5.13 8.87 -15.56
N VAL A 120 5.67 7.77 -15.03
CA VAL A 120 5.12 7.06 -13.89
C VAL A 120 6.21 6.96 -12.83
N PRO A 121 6.32 7.93 -11.91
CA PRO A 121 7.39 7.98 -10.92
C PRO A 121 7.49 6.71 -10.08
N SER A 122 6.34 6.15 -9.69
CA SER A 122 6.23 4.92 -8.91
C SER A 122 6.78 3.67 -9.59
N LEU A 123 6.98 3.72 -10.91
CA LEU A 123 7.57 2.63 -11.69
C LEU A 123 8.96 2.98 -12.24
N ASP A 124 9.52 4.16 -11.90
CA ASP A 124 10.72 4.72 -12.54
C ASP A 124 10.64 4.65 -14.08
N LEU A 125 9.44 4.90 -14.61
CA LEU A 125 9.09 4.63 -16.00
C LEU A 125 8.82 5.92 -16.75
N ILE A 126 9.44 6.02 -17.93
CA ILE A 126 9.19 7.09 -18.89
C ILE A 126 8.86 6.43 -20.23
N ILE A 127 7.66 6.73 -20.75
CA ILE A 127 7.20 6.28 -22.05
C ILE A 127 7.15 7.52 -22.94
N VAL A 128 7.89 7.47 -24.05
CA VAL A 128 7.81 8.49 -25.09
C VAL A 128 7.32 7.85 -26.36
N ARG A 129 6.25 8.42 -26.91
CA ARG A 129 5.71 8.06 -28.21
C ARG A 129 5.72 9.29 -29.11
N ASN A 130 6.45 9.18 -30.21
CA ASN A 130 6.27 10.06 -31.37
C ASN A 130 5.71 9.20 -32.51
N GLY A 131 4.61 9.60 -33.15
CA GLY A 131 4.08 8.82 -34.27
C GLY A 131 2.75 9.31 -34.83
N GLU A 132 2.12 8.46 -35.64
CA GLU A 132 0.82 8.73 -36.24
C GLU A 132 -0.34 8.45 -35.28
N LEU A 133 -1.56 8.78 -35.72
CA LEU A 133 -2.77 8.54 -34.96
C LEU A 133 -2.93 7.04 -34.59
N LEU A 134 -3.29 6.78 -33.33
CA LEU A 134 -3.56 5.44 -32.80
C LEU A 134 -5.05 5.09 -32.80
N ASP A 135 -5.91 6.11 -32.86
CA ASP A 135 -7.35 5.94 -32.78
C ASP A 135 -7.92 5.44 -34.10
N ASP A 136 -8.90 4.56 -33.99
CA ASP A 136 -9.82 4.28 -35.08
C ASP A 136 -11.02 5.26 -34.99
N PRO A 137 -11.18 6.20 -35.94
CA PRO A 137 -12.28 7.16 -35.92
C PRO A 137 -13.67 6.50 -35.89
N GLU A 138 -13.80 5.26 -36.37
CA GLU A 138 -15.06 4.51 -36.34
C GLU A 138 -15.31 3.84 -34.98
N ALA A 139 -14.26 3.58 -34.19
CA ALA A 139 -14.35 2.94 -32.88
C ALA A 139 -14.79 3.89 -31.75
N GLY A 140 -14.73 5.21 -31.97
CA GLY A 140 -15.23 6.22 -31.03
C GLY A 140 -14.45 6.35 -29.71
N GLU A 141 -13.27 5.72 -29.61
CA GLU A 141 -12.43 5.70 -28.40
C GLU A 141 -11.72 7.05 -28.14
N GLY A 142 -11.52 7.86 -29.18
CA GLY A 142 -10.90 9.17 -29.09
C GLY A 142 -9.44 9.12 -28.62
N PHE A 143 -8.87 10.30 -28.34
CA PHE A 143 -7.44 10.44 -28.09
C PHE A 143 -6.94 9.63 -26.87
N TRP A 144 -7.60 9.78 -25.72
CA TRP A 144 -7.15 9.11 -24.49
C TRP A 144 -7.58 7.64 -24.44
N GLY A 145 -8.68 7.27 -25.08
CA GLY A 145 -9.11 5.87 -25.20
C GLY A 145 -8.13 5.04 -25.99
N ALA A 146 -7.68 5.54 -27.14
CA ALA A 146 -6.67 4.86 -27.96
C ALA A 146 -5.34 4.69 -27.20
N LEU A 147 -4.89 5.74 -26.49
CA LEU A 147 -3.66 5.65 -25.67
C LEU A 147 -3.79 4.65 -24.53
N GLU A 148 -4.90 4.69 -23.79
CA GLU A 148 -5.12 3.76 -22.69
C GLU A 148 -5.10 2.32 -23.22
N LYS A 149 -5.86 2.05 -24.29
CA LYS A 149 -6.08 0.72 -24.83
C LYS A 149 -4.85 0.12 -25.52
N TYR A 150 -4.16 0.88 -26.37
CA TYR A 150 -3.11 0.33 -27.23
C TYR A 150 -1.68 0.64 -26.75
N LEU A 151 -1.51 1.56 -25.80
CA LEU A 151 -0.18 1.94 -25.30
C LEU A 151 -0.05 1.70 -23.80
N PHE A 152 -0.91 2.32 -22.99
CA PHE A 152 -0.74 2.29 -21.53
C PHE A 152 -1.04 0.90 -20.96
N ASN A 153 -2.21 0.34 -21.23
CA ASN A 153 -2.60 -0.96 -20.68
C ASN A 153 -1.64 -2.09 -21.09
N PRO A 154 -1.22 -2.24 -22.37
CA PRO A 154 -0.28 -3.29 -22.74
C PRO A 154 1.10 -3.14 -22.11
N ILE A 155 1.58 -1.91 -21.90
CA ILE A 155 2.86 -1.67 -21.20
C ILE A 155 2.71 -1.98 -19.71
N MET A 156 1.61 -1.56 -19.08
CA MET A 156 1.34 -1.90 -17.68
C MET A 156 1.21 -3.41 -17.52
N GLU A 157 0.52 -4.11 -18.41
CA GLU A 157 0.44 -5.58 -18.43
C GLU A 157 1.84 -6.20 -18.62
N ALA A 158 2.65 -5.71 -19.56
CA ALA A 158 3.99 -6.23 -19.77
C ALA A 158 4.93 -6.05 -18.55
N ILE A 159 4.79 -4.93 -17.82
CA ILE A 159 5.65 -4.61 -16.68
C ILE A 159 5.09 -5.18 -15.37
N VAL A 160 3.78 -5.41 -15.27
CA VAL A 160 3.12 -5.89 -14.05
C VAL A 160 2.83 -7.39 -14.08
N ASP A 161 2.50 -7.98 -15.24
CA ASP A 161 2.15 -9.41 -15.38
C ASP A 161 3.33 -10.32 -15.81
N GLN A 162 4.35 -9.83 -16.54
CA GLN A 162 5.50 -10.70 -16.90
C GLN A 162 6.39 -11.10 -15.71
N ASP A 163 6.20 -10.46 -14.56
CA ASP A 163 6.91 -10.82 -13.33
C ASP A 163 6.38 -12.10 -12.67
N ALA A 164 5.18 -12.61 -12.99
CA ALA A 164 4.65 -13.77 -12.29
C ALA A 164 5.48 -15.06 -12.49
N ALA A 165 6.15 -15.21 -13.63
CA ALA A 165 6.94 -16.40 -13.97
C ALA A 165 8.47 -16.22 -13.80
N THR A 166 8.95 -14.98 -13.64
CA THR A 166 10.39 -14.67 -13.55
C THR A 166 10.78 -13.70 -12.42
N ALA A 167 9.88 -13.35 -11.50
CA ALA A 167 10.07 -12.44 -10.34
C ALA A 167 11.18 -12.88 -9.36
N THR A 168 12.42 -12.73 -9.80
CA THR A 168 13.60 -12.75 -8.94
C THR A 168 14.24 -11.35 -8.84
N THR A 169 13.66 -10.32 -9.47
CA THR A 169 14.28 -8.98 -9.53
C THR A 169 13.37 -7.76 -9.23
N ASN A 170 12.03 -7.86 -9.24
CA ASN A 170 11.14 -6.71 -8.97
C ASN A 170 10.64 -6.62 -7.52
N THR A 171 11.48 -7.02 -6.56
CA THR A 171 11.21 -6.86 -5.13
C THR A 171 11.76 -5.50 -4.66
N PRO A 172 11.05 -4.75 -3.79
CA PRO A 172 11.51 -3.43 -3.36
C PRO A 172 12.79 -3.46 -2.50
N TYR A 173 13.22 -4.65 -2.06
CA TYR A 173 14.41 -4.87 -1.23
C TYR A 173 15.23 -6.06 -1.73
N PRO A 174 16.52 -6.14 -1.35
CA PRO A 174 17.34 -7.32 -1.56
C PRO A 174 16.73 -8.56 -0.91
N ARG A 175 17.05 -9.74 -1.45
CA ARG A 175 16.62 -11.02 -0.88
C ARG A 175 17.17 -11.20 0.54
N SER A 176 16.35 -11.80 1.41
CA SER A 176 16.77 -12.16 2.76
C SER A 176 17.89 -13.19 2.76
N GLU A 177 18.91 -12.94 3.57
CA GLU A 177 19.98 -13.91 3.83
C GLU A 177 19.59 -14.93 4.92
N VAL A 178 18.62 -14.57 5.77
CA VAL A 178 18.13 -15.35 6.92
C VAL A 178 16.98 -16.27 6.52
N ILE A 179 16.01 -15.77 5.75
CA ILE A 179 14.85 -16.52 5.27
C ILE A 179 14.95 -16.65 3.76
N ARG A 180 15.65 -17.67 3.30
CA ARG A 180 15.98 -17.81 1.88
C ARG A 180 14.82 -18.40 1.09
N GLN A 181 13.92 -19.11 1.76
CA GLN A 181 12.78 -19.74 1.13
C GLN A 181 11.55 -19.66 2.04
N VAL A 182 10.40 -19.41 1.44
CA VAL A 182 9.10 -19.51 2.10
C VAL A 182 8.27 -20.54 1.35
N THR A 183 7.84 -21.58 2.06
CA THR A 183 7.06 -22.68 1.48
C THR A 183 5.69 -22.73 2.15
N PHE A 184 4.64 -22.79 1.34
CA PHE A 184 3.27 -22.89 1.85
C PHE A 184 2.78 -24.33 1.72
N ALA A 185 2.09 -24.82 2.75
CA ALA A 185 1.42 -26.12 2.68
C ALA A 185 0.38 -26.16 1.54
N PRO A 186 0.03 -27.35 1.01
CA PRO A 186 -0.90 -27.46 -0.12
C PRO A 186 -2.24 -26.76 0.12
N VAL A 187 -2.87 -26.25 -0.94
CA VAL A 187 -4.16 -25.53 -0.86
C VAL A 187 -5.25 -26.38 -0.23
N SER A 188 -5.22 -27.70 -0.47
CA SER A 188 -6.15 -28.67 0.12
C SER A 188 -6.08 -28.77 1.65
N THR A 189 -5.02 -28.29 2.28
CA THR A 189 -4.85 -28.30 3.75
C THR A 189 -5.27 -26.99 4.40
N ILE A 190 -5.79 -26.01 3.65
CA ILE A 190 -6.25 -24.73 4.21
C ILE A 190 -7.51 -24.98 5.05
N ILE A 191 -7.42 -24.65 6.33
CA ILE A 191 -8.55 -24.71 7.27
C ILE A 191 -9.35 -23.42 7.12
N ARG A 192 -10.67 -23.53 7.02
CA ARG A 192 -11.60 -22.41 6.87
C ARG A 192 -12.66 -22.49 7.97
N LYS A 193 -12.76 -21.45 8.79
CA LYS A 193 -13.79 -21.29 9.83
C LYS A 193 -14.32 -19.86 9.82
N GLY A 194 -15.50 -19.64 10.39
CA GLY A 194 -16.16 -18.33 10.36
C GLY A 194 -16.45 -17.84 8.94
N VAL A 195 -17.05 -18.74 8.14
CA VAL A 195 -17.42 -18.48 6.73
C VAL A 195 -18.37 -17.29 6.65
N ASP A 196 -18.22 -16.49 5.61
CA ASP A 196 -18.87 -15.19 5.38
C ASP A 196 -18.44 -14.13 6.41
N SER A 197 -17.16 -14.10 6.78
CA SER A 197 -16.55 -13.06 7.60
C SER A 197 -15.10 -12.78 7.18
N ASP A 198 -14.73 -11.51 7.10
CA ASP A 198 -13.40 -11.05 6.69
C ASP A 198 -12.60 -10.40 7.82
N ASN A 199 -11.38 -9.97 7.50
CA ASN A 199 -10.60 -9.04 8.31
C ASN A 199 -10.35 -9.48 9.76
N TRP A 200 -9.26 -10.22 9.98
CA TRP A 200 -8.98 -10.86 11.27
C TRP A 200 -7.71 -10.32 11.97
N PRO A 201 -7.65 -9.04 12.37
CA PRO A 201 -6.53 -8.59 13.21
C PRO A 201 -6.56 -9.36 14.53
N ILE A 202 -5.41 -9.88 14.94
CA ILE A 202 -5.33 -10.89 15.98
C ILE A 202 -4.11 -10.69 16.87
N THR A 203 -4.21 -11.02 18.16
CA THR A 203 -3.12 -10.92 19.14
C THR A 203 -3.17 -12.05 20.17
N TRP A 204 -2.03 -12.38 20.78
CA TRP A 204 -1.92 -13.39 21.83
C TRP A 204 -2.13 -12.77 23.21
N ALA A 205 -3.19 -13.19 23.89
CA ALA A 205 -3.60 -12.65 25.18
C ALA A 205 -2.94 -13.32 26.38
N ASP A 206 -3.03 -12.63 27.51
CA ASP A 206 -2.58 -13.05 28.84
C ASP A 206 -3.18 -14.37 29.34
N ASP A 207 -4.37 -14.75 28.89
CA ASP A 207 -5.03 -16.01 29.26
C ASP A 207 -4.54 -17.22 28.43
N GLY A 208 -3.64 -16.98 27.47
CA GLY A 208 -3.00 -18.00 26.66
C GLY A 208 -3.71 -18.24 25.33
N ASP A 209 -4.88 -17.66 25.11
CA ASP A 209 -5.62 -17.72 23.84
C ASP A 209 -5.37 -16.49 22.98
N MET A 210 -5.89 -16.49 21.76
CA MET A 210 -5.81 -15.32 20.88
C MET A 210 -7.15 -14.61 20.81
N TYR A 211 -7.09 -13.29 20.67
CA TYR A 211 -8.26 -12.45 20.50
C TYR A 211 -8.20 -11.78 19.14
N THR A 212 -9.31 -11.82 18.42
CA THR A 212 -9.44 -11.27 17.07
C THR A 212 -10.72 -10.46 16.95
N ALA A 213 -10.72 -9.52 16.03
CA ALA A 213 -11.95 -8.97 15.46
C ALA A 213 -12.26 -9.65 14.13
N TYR A 214 -13.47 -9.46 13.63
CA TYR A 214 -13.87 -9.77 12.25
C TYR A 214 -14.69 -8.63 11.66
N GLY A 215 -14.69 -8.53 10.34
CA GLY A 215 -15.47 -7.56 9.58
C GLY A 215 -16.43 -8.20 8.59
N ASP A 216 -17.39 -7.38 8.14
CA ASP A 216 -18.48 -7.69 7.19
C ASP A 216 -19.02 -9.13 7.31
N GLY A 217 -19.34 -9.57 8.53
CA GLY A 217 -19.60 -10.99 8.73
C GLY A 217 -20.34 -11.37 10.00
N TRP A 218 -20.40 -12.67 10.23
CA TRP A 218 -21.21 -13.34 11.25
C TRP A 218 -20.38 -14.03 12.33
N GLY A 219 -19.06 -14.00 12.21
CA GLY A 219 -18.12 -14.64 13.13
C GLY A 219 -18.03 -16.15 12.93
N PHE A 220 -17.56 -16.86 13.96
CA PHE A 220 -17.48 -18.31 13.99
C PHE A 220 -18.85 -18.98 14.20
N GLU A 221 -18.92 -20.29 14.04
CA GLU A 221 -20.14 -21.04 14.41
C GLU A 221 -20.20 -21.28 15.94
N PRO A 222 -21.37 -21.12 16.59
CA PRO A 222 -22.62 -20.59 16.02
C PRO A 222 -22.53 -19.10 15.70
N ARG A 223 -22.98 -18.73 14.50
CA ARG A 223 -23.00 -17.35 13.99
C ARG A 223 -23.73 -16.38 14.93
N THR A 224 -23.36 -15.10 14.87
CA THR A 224 -24.12 -14.01 15.50
C THR A 224 -25.50 -13.86 14.85
N GLU A 225 -26.49 -13.33 15.57
CA GLU A 225 -27.85 -13.11 15.03
C GLU A 225 -27.95 -12.04 13.95
N ARG A 226 -26.89 -11.25 13.75
CA ARG A 226 -26.79 -10.19 12.76
C ARG A 226 -25.39 -10.11 12.17
N LYS A 227 -25.30 -9.61 10.94
CA LYS A 227 -24.04 -9.28 10.26
C LYS A 227 -23.44 -8.02 10.89
N LEU A 228 -22.15 -8.05 11.18
CA LEU A 228 -21.41 -6.96 11.81
C LEU A 228 -20.28 -6.48 10.89
N SER A 229 -20.10 -5.18 10.79
CA SER A 229 -18.91 -4.58 10.18
C SER A 229 -17.70 -4.66 11.11
N LEU A 230 -17.95 -4.72 12.42
CA LEU A 230 -16.98 -4.98 13.48
C LEU A 230 -17.58 -5.92 14.52
N GLY A 231 -17.13 -7.17 14.53
CA GLY A 231 -17.41 -8.16 15.56
C GLY A 231 -16.14 -8.68 16.22
N PHE A 232 -16.27 -9.48 17.28
CA PHE A 232 -15.15 -9.97 18.08
C PHE A 232 -15.23 -11.47 18.31
N ALA A 233 -14.07 -12.11 18.37
CA ALA A 233 -13.97 -13.52 18.67
C ALA A 233 -12.69 -13.86 19.43
N LYS A 234 -12.75 -15.00 20.10
CA LYS A 234 -11.63 -15.66 20.75
C LYS A 234 -11.23 -16.87 19.90
N VAL A 235 -9.93 -17.11 19.75
CA VAL A 235 -9.36 -18.29 19.09
C VAL A 235 -8.57 -19.12 20.11
N ILE A 236 -9.07 -20.31 20.39
CA ILE A 236 -8.58 -21.23 21.42
C ILE A 236 -7.77 -22.35 20.75
N GLY A 237 -6.62 -22.68 21.34
CA GLY A 237 -5.74 -23.76 20.84
C GLY A 237 -4.85 -23.35 19.66
N SER A 238 -4.46 -24.35 18.86
CA SER A 238 -3.52 -24.24 17.74
C SER A 238 -3.98 -25.08 16.54
N PRO A 239 -3.56 -24.76 15.31
CA PRO A 239 -3.90 -25.56 14.13
C PRO A 239 -3.31 -26.98 14.24
N PRO A 240 -4.00 -28.00 13.70
CA PRO A 240 -5.25 -27.89 12.96
C PRO A 240 -6.51 -27.75 13.82
N ASP A 241 -6.41 -27.94 15.14
CA ASP A 241 -7.54 -28.19 16.04
C ASP A 241 -8.06 -26.95 16.78
N PHE A 242 -7.75 -25.74 16.31
CA PHE A 242 -8.19 -24.51 16.98
C PHE A 242 -9.72 -24.34 16.95
N GLN A 243 -10.29 -23.67 17.95
CA GLN A 243 -11.70 -23.31 18.00
C GLN A 243 -11.87 -21.78 17.99
N GLY A 244 -12.84 -21.28 17.24
CA GLY A 244 -13.28 -19.89 17.34
C GLY A 244 -14.56 -19.77 18.16
N VAL A 245 -14.64 -18.76 19.02
CA VAL A 245 -15.79 -18.47 19.88
C VAL A 245 -16.13 -16.99 19.76
N ASN A 246 -17.34 -16.67 19.31
CA ASN A 246 -17.79 -15.27 19.21
C ASN A 246 -17.91 -14.62 20.59
N ILE A 247 -17.51 -13.36 20.68
CA ILE A 247 -17.62 -12.53 21.88
C ILE A 247 -18.65 -11.45 21.57
N ARG A 248 -19.71 -11.39 22.39
CA ARG A 248 -20.71 -10.32 22.28
C ARG A 248 -20.26 -9.09 23.04
N SER A 249 -20.25 -7.96 22.35
CA SER A 249 -19.76 -6.71 22.89
C SER A 249 -20.66 -5.52 22.51
N PRO A 250 -21.65 -5.18 23.35
CA PRO A 250 -22.56 -4.07 23.07
C PRO A 250 -21.88 -2.71 22.87
N SER A 251 -20.72 -2.48 23.50
CA SER A 251 -19.96 -1.22 23.36
C SER A 251 -18.97 -1.23 22.19
N GLY A 252 -18.54 -2.41 21.74
CA GLY A 252 -17.58 -2.58 20.65
C GLY A 252 -18.21 -2.79 19.27
N GLU A 253 -19.29 -3.58 19.19
CA GLU A 253 -19.87 -4.04 17.93
C GLU A 253 -20.33 -2.89 17.05
N ARG A 254 -20.15 -3.03 15.74
CA ARG A 254 -20.68 -2.09 14.74
C ARG A 254 -21.35 -2.83 13.59
N GLU A 255 -22.38 -2.20 13.04
CA GLU A 255 -23.05 -2.60 11.81
C GLU A 255 -22.55 -1.74 10.63
N GLY A 256 -22.96 -2.10 9.42
CA GLY A 256 -22.52 -1.49 8.17
C GLY A 256 -21.94 -2.51 7.20
N ASP A 257 -21.46 -2.05 6.05
CA ASP A 257 -20.86 -2.92 5.03
C ASP A 257 -19.73 -2.19 4.29
N GLY A 258 -18.72 -2.96 3.87
CA GLY A 258 -17.62 -2.51 3.03
C GLY A 258 -16.87 -1.31 3.61
N ALA A 259 -16.77 -0.23 2.83
CA ALA A 259 -16.07 1.00 3.22
C ALA A 259 -16.86 1.89 4.18
N LEU A 260 -18.17 1.64 4.34
CA LEU A 260 -19.06 2.44 5.18
C LEU A 260 -19.15 1.91 6.62
N GLY A 261 -18.71 0.68 6.86
CA GLY A 261 -18.67 0.06 8.18
C GLY A 261 -17.31 0.24 8.87
N PRO A 262 -17.26 0.65 10.16
CA PRO A 262 -16.05 0.60 10.96
C PRO A 262 -15.49 -0.83 11.02
N LYS A 263 -14.17 -0.98 10.92
CA LYS A 263 -13.49 -2.29 10.92
C LYS A 263 -12.20 -2.22 11.73
N ALA A 264 -11.87 -3.25 12.50
CA ALA A 264 -10.58 -3.31 13.15
C ALA A 264 -9.46 -3.49 12.10
N SER A 265 -8.28 -2.93 12.35
CA SER A 265 -7.13 -2.98 11.43
C SER A 265 -5.88 -3.58 12.07
N GLY A 266 -5.76 -3.46 13.40
CA GLY A 266 -4.75 -4.14 14.21
C GLY A 266 -5.24 -4.36 15.63
N MET A 267 -4.70 -5.38 16.28
CA MET A 267 -4.98 -5.70 17.68
C MET A 267 -3.69 -6.05 18.41
N LEU A 268 -3.66 -5.73 19.71
CA LEU A 268 -2.54 -6.01 20.58
C LEU A 268 -3.03 -6.18 22.02
N MET A 269 -2.50 -7.14 22.77
CA MET A 269 -2.67 -7.17 24.22
C MET A 269 -1.37 -6.78 24.91
N VAL A 270 -1.45 -5.83 25.85
CA VAL A 270 -0.34 -5.35 26.67
C VAL A 270 -0.84 -5.26 28.12
N ASP A 271 -0.13 -5.90 29.05
CA ASP A 271 -0.42 -5.89 30.48
C ASP A 271 -1.90 -6.16 30.83
N GLY A 272 -2.49 -7.16 30.17
CA GLY A 272 -3.88 -7.59 30.38
C GLY A 272 -4.93 -6.68 29.74
N VAL A 273 -4.52 -5.66 28.98
CA VAL A 273 -5.43 -4.76 28.26
C VAL A 273 -5.36 -5.05 26.77
N LEU A 274 -6.51 -5.33 26.17
CA LEU A 274 -6.66 -5.50 24.73
C LEU A 274 -6.84 -4.13 24.07
N TYR A 275 -6.00 -3.81 23.10
CA TYR A 275 -6.08 -2.61 22.27
C TYR A 275 -6.46 -2.98 20.85
N MET A 276 -7.22 -2.11 20.18
CA MET A 276 -7.47 -2.21 18.75
C MET A 276 -7.40 -0.84 18.08
N TRP A 277 -6.95 -0.86 16.82
CA TRP A 277 -7.17 0.23 15.89
C TRP A 277 -8.36 -0.06 15.00
N VAL A 278 -9.30 0.89 14.91
CA VAL A 278 -10.50 0.79 14.08
C VAL A 278 -10.44 1.81 12.97
N ARG A 279 -10.47 1.37 11.72
CA ARG A 279 -10.50 2.22 10.52
C ARG A 279 -11.93 2.48 10.05
N ASN A 280 -12.07 3.25 8.97
CA ASN A 280 -13.36 3.65 8.36
C ASN A 280 -14.20 4.53 9.27
N VAL A 281 -13.54 5.40 10.04
CA VAL A 281 -14.16 6.29 11.03
C VAL A 281 -13.71 7.74 10.81
N GLY A 282 -13.56 8.12 9.53
CA GLY A 282 -12.92 9.35 9.06
C GLY A 282 -11.41 9.20 8.82
N ASN A 283 -10.77 8.27 9.56
CA ASN A 283 -9.39 7.79 9.39
C ASN A 283 -9.30 6.49 10.23
N SER A 284 -8.56 6.48 11.35
CA SER A 284 -8.51 5.40 12.33
C SER A 284 -8.68 5.89 13.78
N GLN A 285 -9.26 5.06 14.65
CA GLN A 285 -9.58 5.34 16.06
C GLN A 285 -9.04 4.25 16.98
N LEU A 286 -8.43 4.65 18.09
CA LEU A 286 -8.00 3.71 19.14
C LEU A 286 -9.20 3.28 19.99
N ALA A 287 -9.25 2.02 20.36
CA ALA A 287 -10.15 1.51 21.40
C ALA A 287 -9.43 0.48 22.28
N TRP A 288 -9.88 0.30 23.51
CA TRP A 288 -9.33 -0.71 24.42
C TRP A 288 -10.38 -1.38 25.28
N SER A 289 -10.05 -2.58 25.74
CA SER A 289 -10.87 -3.44 26.58
C SER A 289 -10.03 -4.02 27.71
N LYS A 290 -10.57 -3.99 28.93
CA LYS A 290 -9.95 -4.55 30.15
C LYS A 290 -10.58 -5.88 30.58
N ASP A 291 -11.51 -6.39 29.78
CA ASP A 291 -12.33 -7.57 30.06
C ASP A 291 -12.39 -8.50 28.84
N HIS A 292 -11.26 -8.58 28.14
CA HIS A 292 -11.04 -9.51 27.03
C HIS A 292 -12.04 -9.33 25.88
N GLY A 293 -12.32 -8.08 25.52
CA GLY A 293 -13.16 -7.70 24.39
C GLY A 293 -14.67 -7.71 24.66
N ARG A 294 -15.11 -7.94 25.91
CA ARG A 294 -16.55 -7.88 26.26
C ARG A 294 -17.06 -6.45 26.26
N THR A 295 -16.28 -5.50 26.76
CA THR A 295 -16.59 -4.07 26.70
C THR A 295 -15.41 -3.26 26.19
N TRP A 296 -15.70 -2.18 25.46
CA TRP A 296 -14.71 -1.30 24.85
C TRP A 296 -14.90 0.16 25.25
N GLU A 297 -13.78 0.81 25.58
CA GLU A 297 -13.64 2.25 25.70
C GLU A 297 -13.02 2.78 24.39
N TRP A 298 -13.50 3.92 23.90
CA TRP A 298 -13.09 4.51 22.62
C TRP A 298 -12.30 5.80 22.85
N GLY A 299 -11.13 5.90 22.21
CA GLY A 299 -10.18 7.00 22.39
C GLY A 299 -10.09 7.93 21.19
N PHE A 300 -8.91 8.52 21.03
CA PHE A 300 -8.60 9.48 19.98
C PHE A 300 -8.59 8.85 18.57
N ARG A 301 -8.64 9.72 17.56
CA ARG A 301 -8.44 9.37 16.16
C ARG A 301 -7.14 9.95 15.62
N PHE A 302 -6.50 9.23 14.71
CA PHE A 302 -5.55 9.88 13.81
C PHE A 302 -6.33 10.73 12.80
N GLU A 303 -5.75 11.85 12.38
CA GLU A 303 -6.33 12.73 11.36
C GLU A 303 -5.44 12.82 10.11
N THR A 304 -4.18 12.42 10.22
CA THR A 304 -3.17 12.43 9.15
C THR A 304 -2.55 11.04 9.02
N SER A 305 -2.35 10.55 7.78
CA SER A 305 -1.78 9.22 7.51
C SER A 305 -2.56 8.12 8.25
N PHE A 306 -1.89 7.05 8.68
CA PHE A 306 -2.39 6.02 9.60
C PHE A 306 -3.85 5.57 9.36
N GLY A 307 -4.25 5.40 8.10
CA GLY A 307 -5.61 5.04 7.68
C GLY A 307 -6.02 3.59 7.96
N CYS A 308 -5.04 2.69 8.11
CA CYS A 308 -5.28 1.29 8.46
C CYS A 308 -4.13 0.76 9.33
N PRO A 309 -3.97 1.27 10.56
CA PRO A 309 -2.81 0.96 11.36
C PRO A 309 -2.88 -0.45 11.94
N THR A 310 -1.71 -1.06 12.10
CA THR A 310 -1.55 -2.33 12.81
C THR A 310 -0.44 -2.22 13.85
N PHE A 311 -0.55 -3.02 14.91
CA PHE A 311 0.49 -3.12 15.93
C PHE A 311 1.55 -4.14 15.50
N LEU A 312 2.81 -3.86 15.82
CA LEU A 312 3.82 -4.92 15.89
C LEU A 312 3.51 -5.84 17.06
N ASN A 313 3.23 -7.10 16.77
CA ASN A 313 2.98 -8.12 17.79
C ASN A 313 4.28 -8.81 18.24
N PHE A 314 4.35 -9.15 19.53
CA PHE A 314 5.37 -10.02 20.12
C PHE A 314 4.68 -11.27 20.70
N GLY A 315 5.22 -11.87 21.75
CA GLY A 315 4.65 -13.05 22.42
C GLY A 315 3.36 -12.75 23.20
N ARG A 316 3.00 -13.71 24.04
CA ARG A 316 1.82 -13.67 24.91
C ARG A 316 1.79 -12.36 25.71
N ASN A 317 0.69 -11.62 25.65
CA ASN A 317 0.55 -10.37 26.42
C ASN A 317 1.73 -9.40 26.21
N TYR A 318 2.22 -9.32 24.97
CA TYR A 318 3.39 -8.51 24.59
C TYR A 318 4.75 -8.96 25.17
N GLU A 319 4.84 -10.17 25.72
CA GLU A 319 6.09 -10.73 26.21
C GLU A 319 7.15 -10.81 25.10
N GLY A 320 8.40 -10.51 25.45
CA GLY A 320 9.52 -10.47 24.50
C GLY A 320 9.59 -9.19 23.67
N ALA A 321 8.77 -8.18 23.98
CA ALA A 321 8.95 -6.83 23.46
C ALA A 321 10.39 -6.35 23.70
N ARG A 322 10.99 -5.74 22.69
CA ARG A 322 12.41 -5.35 22.71
C ARG A 322 12.73 -4.24 23.73
N ASP A 323 11.73 -3.45 24.09
CA ASP A 323 11.84 -2.25 24.92
C ASP A 323 10.46 -1.89 25.52
N GLU A 324 10.34 -0.70 26.09
CA GLU A 324 9.11 -0.18 26.70
C GLU A 324 8.11 0.45 25.74
N TYR A 325 8.34 0.33 24.42
CA TYR A 325 7.47 0.90 23.41
C TYR A 325 6.53 -0.12 22.78
N VAL A 326 5.34 0.36 22.43
CA VAL A 326 4.44 -0.24 21.47
C VAL A 326 4.65 0.43 20.12
N TYR A 327 4.85 -0.38 19.08
CA TYR A 327 5.07 0.10 17.71
C TYR A 327 3.82 -0.07 16.84
N VAL A 328 3.52 0.94 16.04
CA VAL A 328 2.34 1.00 15.15
C VAL A 328 2.77 1.30 13.73
N TYR A 329 2.40 0.44 12.79
CA TYR A 329 2.69 0.58 11.36
C TYR A 329 1.42 0.97 10.60
N SER A 330 1.57 1.75 9.55
CA SER A 330 0.49 1.95 8.58
C SER A 330 1.04 2.39 7.23
N GLN A 331 0.27 2.14 6.17
CA GLN A 331 0.50 2.78 4.89
C GLN A 331 0.35 4.30 5.04
N ASP A 332 1.14 5.06 4.28
CA ASP A 332 1.25 6.51 4.49
C ASP A 332 0.11 7.32 3.86
N GLY A 333 -1.11 7.04 4.29
CA GLY A 333 -2.27 7.82 3.92
C GLY A 333 -3.50 7.48 4.76
N PRO A 334 -4.58 8.27 4.60
CA PRO A 334 -5.73 8.24 5.49
C PRO A 334 -6.73 7.12 5.16
N SER A 335 -6.58 6.42 4.03
CA SER A 335 -7.52 5.39 3.57
C SER A 335 -6.96 3.99 3.70
N ALA A 336 -7.86 3.02 3.90
CA ALA A 336 -7.55 1.59 3.88
C ALA A 336 -7.89 0.89 2.55
N TYR A 337 -8.29 1.69 1.55
CA TYR A 337 -8.77 1.24 0.24
C TYR A 337 -7.93 1.78 -0.92
N GLU A 338 -6.92 2.58 -0.61
CA GLU A 338 -5.95 3.09 -1.58
C GLU A 338 -4.61 2.37 -1.38
N SER A 339 -3.81 2.34 -2.45
CA SER A 339 -2.41 1.98 -2.36
C SER A 339 -1.57 3.23 -2.15
N TYR A 340 -0.55 3.12 -1.31
CA TYR A 340 0.40 4.21 -1.06
C TYR A 340 1.83 3.77 -1.39
N ASP A 341 2.74 4.72 -1.37
CA ASP A 341 4.14 4.50 -1.76
C ASP A 341 5.00 3.92 -0.64
N GLN A 342 4.55 4.05 0.59
CA GLN A 342 5.37 3.78 1.76
C GLN A 342 4.58 3.39 3.00
N VAL A 343 5.29 2.77 3.94
CA VAL A 343 4.86 2.45 5.30
C VAL A 343 5.57 3.36 6.28
N VAL A 344 4.81 3.93 7.20
CA VAL A 344 5.28 4.77 8.30
C VAL A 344 5.17 4.03 9.63
N LEU A 345 5.95 4.46 10.60
CA LEU A 345 6.05 3.85 11.93
C LEU A 345 5.84 4.92 13.00
N ALA A 346 5.03 4.59 13.99
CA ALA A 346 4.92 5.33 15.25
C ALA A 346 5.30 4.43 16.42
N ARG A 347 5.64 5.04 17.55
CA ARG A 347 5.81 4.36 18.83
C ARG A 347 5.19 5.15 19.97
N VAL A 348 4.84 4.45 21.05
CA VAL A 348 4.32 5.04 22.30
C VAL A 348 4.73 4.16 23.47
N LEU A 349 4.97 4.73 24.65
CA LEU A 349 5.24 3.94 25.85
C LEU A 349 4.03 3.06 26.20
N LYS A 350 4.27 1.83 26.69
CA LYS A 350 3.21 0.84 27.01
C LYS A 350 2.12 1.39 27.95
N ASP A 351 2.49 2.21 28.92
CA ASP A 351 1.57 2.84 29.89
C ASP A 351 0.86 4.11 29.35
N ARG A 352 1.25 4.58 28.16
CA ARG A 352 0.77 5.81 27.52
C ARG A 352 0.01 5.57 26.22
N ILE A 353 -0.29 4.32 25.84
CA ILE A 353 -0.97 3.96 24.56
C ILE A 353 -2.25 4.77 24.31
N ARG A 354 -2.98 5.14 25.37
CA ARG A 354 -4.25 5.88 25.30
C ARG A 354 -4.10 7.40 25.13
N ASP A 355 -2.89 7.92 25.24
CA ASP A 355 -2.59 9.35 25.16
C ASP A 355 -2.07 9.71 23.77
N ARG A 356 -2.85 10.50 23.01
CA ARG A 356 -2.48 10.92 21.64
C ARG A 356 -1.15 11.65 21.62
N GLU A 357 -0.88 12.51 22.59
CA GLU A 357 0.29 13.40 22.59
C GLU A 357 1.59 12.67 22.94
N ALA A 358 1.49 11.43 23.44
CA ALA A 358 2.64 10.59 23.77
C ALA A 358 3.22 9.81 22.57
N TYR A 359 2.58 9.88 21.40
CA TYR A 359 3.04 9.17 20.21
C TYR A 359 4.17 9.93 19.53
N GLU A 360 5.24 9.21 19.23
CA GLU A 360 6.35 9.69 18.40
C GLU A 360 6.35 8.95 17.06
N PHE A 361 6.77 9.63 16.00
CA PHE A 361 6.79 9.13 14.64
C PHE A 361 8.23 8.99 14.16
N PHE A 362 8.53 7.87 13.50
CA PHE A 362 9.81 7.68 12.86
C PHE A 362 9.99 8.74 11.78
N GLN A 363 11.09 9.49 11.81
CA GLN A 363 11.43 10.49 10.79
C GLN A 363 12.42 9.95 9.78
N ARG A 364 13.52 9.36 10.26
CA ARG A 364 14.64 8.86 9.45
C ARG A 364 15.62 8.08 10.32
N LEU A 365 16.63 7.50 9.70
CA LEU A 365 17.87 7.11 10.40
C LEU A 365 18.85 8.28 10.41
N ASP A 366 19.68 8.36 11.44
CA ASP A 366 20.86 9.21 11.45
C ASP A 366 22.08 8.54 10.79
N ASP A 367 23.21 9.25 10.80
CA ASP A 367 24.45 8.78 10.16
C ASP A 367 25.05 7.55 10.86
N ALA A 368 24.63 7.27 12.10
CA ALA A 368 25.00 6.07 12.85
C ALA A 368 24.02 4.90 12.61
N GLY A 369 22.93 5.13 11.87
CA GLY A 369 21.88 4.14 11.64
C GLY A 369 20.85 4.04 12.76
N GLU A 370 20.84 5.00 13.69
CA GLU A 370 19.89 5.05 14.80
C GLU A 370 18.61 5.79 14.39
N PRO A 371 17.43 5.39 14.91
CA PRO A 371 16.18 6.01 14.52
C PRO A 371 16.00 7.39 15.16
N VAL A 372 15.73 8.39 14.33
CA VAL A 372 15.30 9.72 14.75
C VAL A 372 13.78 9.75 14.84
N TRP A 373 13.27 10.15 16.01
CA TRP A 373 11.84 10.23 16.31
C TRP A 373 11.42 11.69 16.45
N THR A 374 10.19 11.99 16.04
CA THR A 374 9.58 13.32 16.12
C THR A 374 8.16 13.23 16.70
N PRO A 375 7.72 14.17 17.54
CA PRO A 375 6.32 14.25 17.96
C PRO A 375 5.40 14.79 16.86
N ASP A 376 5.96 15.46 15.84
CA ASP A 376 5.22 16.04 14.73
C ASP A 376 4.97 15.01 13.63
N ILE A 377 3.72 14.57 13.50
CA ILE A 377 3.30 13.59 12.48
C ILE A 377 3.59 14.06 11.05
N HIS A 378 3.66 15.36 10.77
CA HIS A 378 3.95 15.87 9.42
C HIS A 378 5.40 15.71 9.01
N GLN A 379 6.28 15.44 9.99
CA GLN A 379 7.70 15.18 9.76
C GLN A 379 8.04 13.69 9.70
N ARG A 380 7.04 12.80 9.79
CA ARG A 380 7.26 11.35 9.67
C ARG A 380 7.92 11.01 8.34
N GLY A 381 8.79 10.01 8.37
CA GLY A 381 9.37 9.40 7.18
C GLY A 381 9.05 7.91 7.12
N PRO A 382 9.43 7.26 6.00
CA PRO A 382 9.10 5.87 5.78
C PRO A 382 10.11 4.93 6.42
N VAL A 383 9.60 3.83 6.97
CA VAL A 383 10.41 2.65 7.34
C VAL A 383 10.48 1.62 6.22
N PHE A 384 9.57 1.69 5.26
CA PHE A 384 9.52 0.83 4.09
C PHE A 384 8.90 1.58 2.92
N ARG A 385 9.56 1.58 1.76
CA ARG A 385 9.02 2.07 0.48
C ARG A 385 8.72 0.90 -0.47
N TYR A 386 7.54 0.95 -1.09
CA TYR A 386 7.19 0.19 -2.28
C TYR A 386 6.12 0.96 -3.03
N LEU A 387 6.57 1.71 -4.03
CA LEU A 387 5.78 2.74 -4.70
C LEU A 387 4.49 2.15 -5.30
N GLY A 388 3.36 2.80 -5.02
CA GLY A 388 2.00 2.41 -5.40
C GLY A 388 1.53 1.06 -4.86
N ARG A 389 2.24 0.46 -3.89
CA ARG A 389 2.10 -0.96 -3.53
C ARG A 389 2.09 -1.21 -2.02
N CYS A 390 1.99 -0.18 -1.19
CA CYS A 390 1.74 -0.34 0.23
C CYS A 390 0.23 -0.29 0.52
N GLN A 391 -0.37 -1.46 0.77
CA GLN A 391 -1.75 -1.58 1.24
C GLN A 391 -1.79 -2.09 2.69
N ARG A 392 -2.83 -2.86 3.05
CA ARG A 392 -3.05 -3.41 4.38
C ARG A 392 -1.94 -4.39 4.74
N MET A 393 -1.50 -4.35 5.99
CA MET A 393 -0.31 -5.06 6.46
C MET A 393 -0.47 -5.65 7.86
N ASP A 394 0.49 -6.49 8.23
CA ASP A 394 0.68 -7.04 9.57
C ASP A 394 2.16 -7.11 9.92
N VAL A 395 2.51 -6.97 11.20
CA VAL A 395 3.90 -7.07 11.64
C VAL A 395 4.00 -7.89 12.92
N VAL A 396 4.93 -8.86 12.95
CA VAL A 396 5.18 -9.71 14.11
C VAL A 396 6.68 -9.91 14.31
N TYR A 397 7.12 -10.00 15.57
CA TYR A 397 8.47 -10.46 15.88
C TYR A 397 8.53 -12.00 15.93
N ASN A 398 9.44 -12.58 15.17
CA ASN A 398 9.76 -14.00 15.19
C ASN A 398 11.01 -14.23 16.08
N PRO A 399 10.83 -14.75 17.32
CA PRO A 399 11.94 -14.88 18.28
C PRO A 399 12.97 -15.95 17.90
N GLY A 400 12.54 -17.01 17.21
CA GLY A 400 13.43 -18.10 16.81
C GLY A 400 14.43 -17.68 15.73
N LEU A 401 14.00 -16.82 14.80
CA LEU A 401 14.86 -16.24 13.77
C LEU A 401 15.48 -14.90 14.18
N ARG A 402 14.97 -14.27 15.25
CA ARG A 402 15.32 -12.90 15.68
C ARG A 402 15.09 -11.86 14.59
N ARG A 403 13.92 -11.94 13.95
CA ARG A 403 13.54 -11.06 12.84
C ARG A 403 12.15 -10.49 13.05
N TYR A 404 11.96 -9.24 12.68
CA TYR A 404 10.64 -8.65 12.49
C TYR A 404 10.13 -9.06 11.11
N LEU A 405 8.92 -9.59 11.02
CA LEU A 405 8.28 -10.01 9.78
C LEU A 405 7.15 -9.04 9.45
N LEU A 406 7.21 -8.40 8.29
CA LEU A 406 6.17 -7.57 7.71
C LEU A 406 5.46 -8.35 6.60
N ALA A 407 4.16 -8.60 6.76
CA ALA A 407 3.29 -9.09 5.69
C ALA A 407 2.58 -7.90 5.05
N LEU A 408 2.77 -7.68 3.74
CA LEU A 408 2.23 -6.51 3.02
C LEU A 408 1.49 -6.94 1.74
N GLY A 409 0.22 -6.55 1.62
CA GLY A 409 -0.54 -6.67 0.36
C GLY A 409 -0.29 -5.50 -0.59
N PHE A 410 -0.41 -5.72 -1.91
CA PHE A 410 -0.08 -4.67 -2.89
C PHE A 410 -1.00 -4.51 -4.13
N ASN A 411 -1.88 -5.47 -4.50
CA ASN A 411 -2.69 -5.32 -5.73
C ASN A 411 -4.16 -5.80 -5.63
N HIS A 412 -4.66 -6.17 -4.45
CA HIS A 412 -6.01 -6.77 -4.24
C HIS A 412 -6.36 -8.03 -5.07
N ARG A 413 -5.50 -8.47 -5.99
CA ARG A 413 -5.64 -9.68 -6.82
C ARG A 413 -4.87 -10.87 -6.25
N GLY A 414 -4.57 -10.84 -4.95
CA GLY A 414 -3.78 -11.88 -4.28
C GLY A 414 -2.27 -11.64 -4.32
N GLY A 415 -1.82 -10.44 -4.68
CA GLY A 415 -0.41 -10.03 -4.62
C GLY A 415 -0.01 -9.48 -3.25
N TRP A 416 1.06 -10.04 -2.69
CA TRP A 416 1.60 -9.71 -1.37
C TRP A 416 3.03 -10.23 -1.16
N GLY A 417 3.65 -9.87 -0.04
CA GLY A 417 4.97 -10.37 0.34
C GLY A 417 5.19 -10.49 1.84
N ILE A 418 6.24 -11.24 2.21
CA ILE A 418 6.81 -11.28 3.55
C ILE A 418 8.21 -10.65 3.45
N PHE A 419 8.44 -9.63 4.26
CA PHE A 419 9.70 -8.93 4.38
C PHE A 419 10.22 -9.11 5.80
N ASP A 420 11.53 -9.19 5.96
CA ASP A 420 12.13 -9.38 7.27
C ASP A 420 13.20 -8.32 7.58
N ALA A 421 13.34 -7.95 8.85
CA ALA A 421 14.31 -6.94 9.30
C ALA A 421 14.92 -7.29 10.67
N PRO A 422 16.15 -6.82 10.97
CA PRO A 422 16.75 -6.97 12.28
C PRO A 422 16.16 -6.00 13.30
N GLU A 423 15.62 -4.87 12.84
CA GLU A 423 15.00 -3.83 13.66
C GLU A 423 13.59 -3.50 13.13
N PRO A 424 12.69 -2.94 13.96
CA PRO A 424 11.34 -2.52 13.54
C PRO A 424 11.36 -1.53 12.35
N TRP A 425 12.42 -0.72 12.22
CA TRP A 425 12.56 0.27 11.15
C TRP A 425 13.43 -0.23 9.97
N GLY A 426 13.78 -1.52 9.92
CA GLY A 426 14.63 -2.08 8.86
C GLY A 426 16.09 -2.31 9.29
N PRO A 427 17.04 -2.43 8.35
CA PRO A 427 16.80 -2.52 6.92
C PRO A 427 15.97 -3.78 6.58
N TRP A 428 15.01 -3.60 5.68
CA TRP A 428 14.15 -4.69 5.23
C TRP A 428 14.82 -5.50 4.12
N THR A 429 14.55 -6.81 4.13
CA THR A 429 14.88 -7.74 3.06
C THR A 429 13.64 -8.53 2.63
N THR A 430 13.63 -9.06 1.41
CA THR A 430 12.51 -9.84 0.89
C THR A 430 12.70 -11.32 1.18
N ALA A 431 11.82 -11.88 2.01
CA ALA A 431 11.74 -13.33 2.25
C ALA A 431 10.79 -14.02 1.26
N PHE A 432 9.69 -13.36 0.92
CA PHE A 432 8.69 -13.83 -0.04
C PHE A 432 8.03 -12.67 -0.78
N HIS A 433 7.75 -12.85 -2.06
CA HIS A 433 7.00 -11.91 -2.88
C HIS A 433 6.25 -12.67 -3.98
N THR A 434 5.01 -12.27 -4.23
CA THR A 434 4.19 -12.85 -5.30
C THR A 434 3.16 -11.84 -5.76
N VAL A 435 3.01 -11.67 -7.08
CA VAL A 435 1.91 -10.87 -7.64
C VAL A 435 0.59 -11.62 -7.69
N TYR A 436 0.65 -12.96 -7.61
CA TYR A 436 -0.49 -13.85 -7.51
C TYR A 436 -0.06 -15.24 -7.02
N TRP A 437 -0.66 -15.70 -5.92
CA TRP A 437 -0.36 -17.00 -5.31
C TRP A 437 -1.42 -18.10 -5.53
N GLY A 438 -2.32 -17.90 -6.49
CA GLY A 438 -3.23 -18.96 -6.96
C GLY A 438 -4.54 -19.13 -6.19
N LEU A 439 -4.94 -18.17 -5.34
CA LEU A 439 -6.13 -18.27 -4.48
C LEU A 439 -7.18 -17.16 -4.75
N GLY A 440 -7.11 -16.51 -5.91
CA GLY A 440 -7.96 -15.35 -6.23
C GLY A 440 -7.66 -14.12 -5.36
N ASN A 441 -8.71 -13.33 -5.08
CA ASN A 441 -8.62 -12.03 -4.42
C ASN A 441 -8.48 -12.15 -2.89
N THR A 442 -7.36 -12.70 -2.42
CA THR A 442 -7.03 -12.78 -0.99
C THR A 442 -6.44 -11.49 -0.45
N HIS A 443 -6.59 -11.27 0.85
CA HIS A 443 -6.24 -10.05 1.55
C HIS A 443 -6.14 -10.28 3.08
N TYR A 444 -5.60 -9.30 3.82
CA TYR A 444 -5.33 -9.35 5.27
C TYR A 444 -4.46 -10.54 5.70
N TYR A 445 -3.23 -10.58 5.19
CA TYR A 445 -2.23 -11.57 5.61
C TYR A 445 -1.75 -11.25 7.03
N ARG A 446 -2.07 -12.12 7.99
CA ARG A 446 -1.74 -11.98 9.41
C ARG A 446 -0.82 -13.09 9.88
N LEU A 447 0.06 -12.76 10.81
CA LEU A 447 1.10 -13.65 11.30
C LEU A 447 0.97 -13.79 12.83
N PRO A 448 0.08 -14.67 13.34
CA PRO A 448 -0.19 -14.76 14.77
C PRO A 448 1.02 -15.31 15.53
N SER A 449 1.54 -14.54 16.49
CA SER A 449 2.76 -14.88 17.23
C SER A 449 2.67 -16.19 18.02
N LYS A 450 1.49 -16.52 18.55
CA LYS A 450 1.22 -17.80 19.25
C LYS A 450 1.54 -19.03 18.39
N TRP A 451 1.43 -18.90 17.06
CA TRP A 451 1.56 -19.99 16.12
C TRP A 451 2.91 -19.99 15.39
N ILE A 452 3.92 -19.31 15.93
CA ILE A 452 5.31 -19.41 15.50
C ILE A 452 6.00 -20.52 16.33
N SER A 453 6.70 -21.44 15.66
CA SER A 453 7.47 -22.49 16.33
C SER A 453 8.64 -21.90 17.13
N ALA A 454 9.14 -22.65 18.11
CA ALA A 454 10.24 -22.20 18.97
C ALA A 454 11.52 -21.84 18.19
N ASP A 455 11.82 -22.55 17.09
CA ASP A 455 12.94 -22.26 16.19
C ASP A 455 12.62 -21.17 15.14
N GLY A 456 11.36 -20.71 15.10
CA GLY A 456 10.88 -19.68 14.19
C GLY A 456 10.73 -20.13 12.73
N ARG A 457 10.99 -21.41 12.42
CA ARG A 457 11.01 -21.92 11.04
C ARG A 457 9.67 -22.45 10.56
N THR A 458 8.70 -22.65 11.43
CA THR A 458 7.33 -23.01 11.06
C THR A 458 6.37 -22.02 11.69
N MET A 459 5.42 -21.53 10.90
CA MET A 459 4.35 -20.68 11.38
C MET A 459 3.04 -20.94 10.64
N TYR A 460 1.99 -20.22 11.02
CA TYR A 460 0.71 -20.24 10.31
C TYR A 460 0.32 -18.84 9.86
N LEU A 461 -0.06 -18.73 8.60
CA LEU A 461 -0.66 -17.54 8.01
C LEU A 461 -2.17 -17.58 8.24
N VAL A 462 -2.71 -16.47 8.73
CA VAL A 462 -4.15 -16.21 8.71
C VAL A 462 -4.46 -15.22 7.58
N PHE A 463 -5.49 -15.47 6.80
CA PHE A 463 -5.92 -14.55 5.73
C PHE A 463 -7.41 -14.69 5.43
N SER A 464 -7.94 -13.79 4.61
CA SER A 464 -9.28 -13.88 4.02
C SER A 464 -9.23 -13.62 2.52
N GLY A 465 -10.34 -13.81 1.82
CA GLY A 465 -10.44 -13.63 0.39
C GLY A 465 -11.88 -13.57 -0.09
N ARG A 466 -12.07 -13.49 -1.40
CA ARG A 466 -13.39 -13.70 -2.03
C ARG A 466 -13.55 -15.16 -2.43
N THR A 467 -14.77 -15.56 -2.77
CA THR A 467 -15.01 -16.85 -3.41
C THR A 467 -14.24 -16.92 -4.72
N TYR A 468 -13.51 -18.02 -4.92
CA TYR A 468 -12.70 -18.27 -6.10
C TYR A 468 -12.73 -19.77 -6.43
N ASP A 469 -13.01 -20.11 -7.69
CA ASP A 469 -13.15 -21.51 -8.16
C ASP A 469 -14.05 -22.38 -7.27
N GLY A 470 -15.19 -21.82 -6.84
CA GLY A 470 -16.15 -22.51 -5.97
C GLY A 470 -15.72 -22.65 -4.51
N VAL A 471 -14.55 -22.13 -4.13
CA VAL A 471 -14.03 -22.15 -2.75
C VAL A 471 -14.25 -20.78 -2.11
N ILE A 472 -14.93 -20.75 -0.96
CA ILE A 472 -15.14 -19.53 -0.18
C ILE A 472 -13.90 -19.26 0.68
N TYR A 473 -13.16 -18.18 0.37
CA TYR A 473 -12.06 -17.67 1.19
C TYR A 473 -12.48 -16.52 2.11
N ASP A 474 -13.76 -16.11 2.07
CA ASP A 474 -14.32 -15.10 2.97
C ASP A 474 -14.55 -15.73 4.35
N ALA A 475 -13.44 -15.99 5.03
CA ALA A 475 -13.38 -16.78 6.26
C ALA A 475 -12.06 -16.49 7.01
N PHE A 476 -11.96 -17.01 8.23
CA PHE A 476 -10.70 -17.21 8.94
C PHE A 476 -9.95 -18.37 8.30
N CYS A 477 -9.16 -18.09 7.25
CA CYS A 477 -8.37 -19.08 6.54
C CYS A 477 -7.02 -19.26 7.22
N VAL A 478 -6.62 -20.50 7.52
CA VAL A 478 -5.34 -20.81 8.15
C VAL A 478 -4.52 -21.72 7.25
N ARG A 479 -3.28 -21.32 6.97
CA ARG A 479 -2.34 -22.08 6.13
C ARG A 479 -0.97 -22.14 6.77
N ARG A 480 -0.39 -23.34 6.87
CA ARG A 480 0.99 -23.53 7.36
C ARG A 480 1.99 -22.90 6.38
N VAL A 481 3.01 -22.27 6.94
CA VAL A 481 4.14 -21.64 6.26
C VAL A 481 5.43 -22.13 6.91
N ASP A 482 6.39 -22.57 6.11
CA ASP A 482 7.72 -22.96 6.55
C ASP A 482 8.77 -21.97 5.97
N LEU A 483 9.67 -21.52 6.83
CA LEU A 483 10.73 -20.54 6.58
C LEU A 483 12.10 -21.25 6.57
N GLY A 484 12.73 -21.30 5.39
CA GLY A 484 13.95 -22.05 5.08
C GLY A 484 15.23 -21.25 5.20
#